data_AF-A0A429X9P5-F1
#
_entry.id   AF-A0A429X9P5-F1
#
_cell.length_a   1.000
_cell.length_b   1.000
_cell.length_c   1.000
_cell.angle_alpha   90.00
_cell.angle_beta   90.00
_cell.angle_gamma   90.00
#
_symmetry.space_group_name_H-M   'P 1'
#
loop_
_entity.id
_entity.type
_entity.pdbx_description
1 polymer ?
#
loop_
_entity_poly.entity_id
_entity_poly.type
_entity_poly.pdbx_seq_one_letter_code
_entity_poly.pdbx_strand_id
1 'polypeptide(L)'
;MTEKYLVVQLDEREKTIAKLKASLYALSIDEMVKQSVNDMQGSVPTITCSYCNGQTTVTRKKPKQHTEIVCGKEQVIQIINYPQNYCEVCDAEYDDMDVSIHLKKLIKFEILKSIRLEQPLPEELDFEELLKM
;
A
#
# COMPACT_ATOMS: atom_id res chain seq x y z
N MET A 1 -19.54 9.39 -32.63
CA MET A 1 -19.02 8.28 -31.80
C MET A 1 -19.46 8.56 -30.38
N THR A 2 -20.16 7.63 -29.72
CA THR A 2 -20.54 7.80 -28.32
C THR A 2 -19.31 7.48 -27.48
N GLU A 3 -18.78 8.46 -26.76
CA GLU A 3 -17.70 8.23 -25.79
C GLU A 3 -18.22 7.24 -24.73
N LYS A 4 -17.50 6.13 -24.56
CA LYS A 4 -17.80 5.13 -23.54
C LYS A 4 -16.92 5.43 -22.32
N TYR A 5 -17.54 5.71 -21.19
CA TYR A 5 -16.83 5.96 -19.94
C TYR A 5 -16.94 4.74 -19.02
N LEU A 6 -15.84 4.40 -18.36
CA LEU A 6 -15.83 3.50 -17.21
C LEU A 6 -15.94 4.36 -15.96
N VAL A 7 -17.00 4.20 -15.18
CA VAL A 7 -17.21 4.94 -13.92
C VAL A 7 -17.36 3.92 -12.80
N VAL A 8 -16.55 4.07 -11.75
CA VAL A 8 -16.61 3.25 -10.54
C VAL A 8 -16.78 4.18 -9.34
N GLN A 9 -17.73 3.87 -8.47
CA GLN A 9 -17.88 4.55 -7.19
C GLN A 9 -17.11 3.78 -6.13
N LEU A 10 -16.27 4.50 -5.38
CA LEU A 10 -15.44 3.95 -4.32
C LEU A 10 -15.68 4.73 -3.03
N ASP A 11 -15.75 4.04 -1.91
CA ASP A 11 -15.69 4.64 -0.58
C ASP A 11 -14.25 5.11 -0.22
N GLU A 12 -14.08 5.79 0.92
CA GLU A 12 -12.76 6.32 1.31
C GLU A 12 -11.72 5.23 1.63
N ARG A 13 -12.17 4.06 2.12
CA ARG A 13 -11.27 2.93 2.36
C ARG A 13 -10.81 2.37 1.01
N GLU A 14 -11.73 2.12 0.10
CA GLU A 14 -11.46 1.62 -1.24
C GLU A 14 -10.55 2.57 -2.03
N LYS A 15 -10.79 3.89 -1.95
CA LYS A 15 -9.87 4.91 -2.51
C LYS A 15 -8.47 4.83 -1.91
N THR A 16 -8.37 4.55 -0.61
CA THR A 16 -7.07 4.42 0.06
C THR A 16 -6.35 3.16 -0.38
N ILE A 17 -7.06 2.04 -0.52
CA ILE A 17 -6.52 0.78 -1.06
C ILE A 17 -6.05 0.98 -2.51
N ALA A 18 -6.86 1.62 -3.35
CA ALA A 18 -6.50 1.89 -4.75
C ALA A 18 -5.25 2.77 -4.87
N LYS A 19 -5.14 3.80 -4.03
CA LYS A 19 -3.93 4.64 -3.96
C LYS A 19 -2.70 3.85 -3.50
N LEU A 20 -2.85 3.03 -2.46
CA LEU A 20 -1.77 2.19 -1.97
C LEU A 20 -1.28 1.21 -3.04
N LYS A 21 -2.21 0.55 -3.76
CA LYS A 21 -1.88 -0.33 -4.88
C LYS A 21 -1.15 0.42 -6.00
N ALA A 22 -1.62 1.61 -6.37
CA ALA A 22 -0.95 2.42 -7.39
C ALA A 22 0.49 2.80 -6.97
N SER A 23 0.67 3.25 -5.72
CA SER A 23 1.99 3.59 -5.16
C SER A 23 2.94 2.39 -5.11
N LEU A 24 2.46 1.19 -4.75
CA LEU A 24 3.28 -0.03 -4.76
C LEU A 24 3.91 -0.33 -6.13
N TYR A 25 3.26 0.12 -7.21
CA TYR A 25 3.74 -0.05 -8.57
C TYR A 25 4.37 1.22 -9.16
N ALA A 26 4.54 2.28 -8.36
CA ALA A 26 5.00 3.60 -8.78
C ALA A 26 4.16 4.19 -9.93
N LEU A 27 2.84 3.97 -9.89
CA LEU A 27 1.87 4.44 -10.88
C LEU A 27 0.93 5.47 -10.27
N SER A 28 0.37 6.34 -11.11
CA SER A 28 -0.84 7.06 -10.78
C SER A 28 -2.06 6.10 -10.76
N ILE A 29 -3.18 6.54 -10.17
CA ILE A 29 -4.42 5.73 -10.19
C ILE A 29 -4.91 5.53 -11.64
N ASP A 30 -4.84 6.55 -12.48
CA ASP A 30 -5.31 6.43 -13.86
C ASP A 30 -4.39 5.52 -14.69
N GLU A 31 -3.08 5.54 -14.44
CA GLU A 31 -2.12 4.60 -15.03
C GLU A 31 -2.40 3.17 -14.57
N MET A 32 -2.60 2.95 -13.27
CA MET A 32 -2.96 1.64 -12.73
C MET A 32 -4.28 1.11 -13.32
N VAL A 33 -5.29 1.97 -13.49
CA VAL A 33 -6.57 1.58 -14.11
C VAL A 33 -6.41 1.28 -15.59
N LYS A 34 -5.74 2.16 -16.35
CA LYS A 34 -5.42 1.92 -17.78
C LYS A 34 -4.67 0.61 -17.93
N GLN A 35 -3.67 0.39 -17.08
CA GLN A 35 -2.89 -0.84 -17.05
C GLN A 35 -3.80 -2.03 -16.73
N SER A 36 -4.60 -2.00 -15.66
CA SER A 36 -5.50 -3.12 -15.33
C SER A 36 -6.50 -3.47 -16.45
N VAL A 37 -6.94 -2.46 -17.21
CA VAL A 37 -7.82 -2.64 -18.38
C VAL A 37 -7.06 -3.21 -19.58
N ASN A 38 -5.80 -2.82 -19.79
CA ASN A 38 -4.96 -3.26 -20.90
C ASN A 38 -4.25 -4.61 -20.61
N ASP A 39 -3.92 -4.88 -19.34
CA ASP A 39 -3.04 -5.92 -18.84
C ASP A 39 -3.82 -7.08 -18.22
N MET A 40 -4.80 -7.62 -18.96
CA MET A 40 -5.26 -8.98 -18.67
C MET A 40 -4.13 -10.03 -18.84
N GLN A 41 -2.95 -9.65 -19.36
CA GLN A 41 -1.72 -10.47 -19.47
C GLN A 41 -0.38 -9.68 -19.38
N GLY A 42 -0.30 -8.56 -18.64
CA GLY A 42 0.91 -7.71 -18.60
C GLY A 42 1.82 -7.92 -17.39
N SER A 43 3.14 -7.74 -17.58
CA SER A 43 4.17 -7.77 -16.54
C SER A 43 4.23 -6.45 -15.75
N VAL A 44 4.41 -6.52 -14.43
CA VAL A 44 4.59 -5.37 -13.55
C VAL A 44 5.79 -4.52 -14.00
N PRO A 45 5.65 -3.19 -14.20
CA PRO A 45 6.74 -2.33 -14.63
C PRO A 45 7.91 -2.35 -13.64
N THR A 46 9.13 -2.33 -14.17
CA THR A 46 10.35 -2.32 -13.37
C THR A 46 10.49 -0.97 -12.66
N ILE A 47 10.48 -0.98 -11.33
CA ILE A 47 10.71 0.21 -10.51
C ILE A 47 12.18 0.65 -10.67
N THR A 48 12.40 1.93 -10.92
CA THR A 48 13.75 2.52 -10.97
C THR A 48 14.20 2.89 -9.56
N CYS A 49 15.39 2.47 -9.16
CA CYS A 49 15.94 2.81 -7.86
C CYS A 49 16.30 4.31 -7.77
N SER A 50 15.75 5.02 -6.79
CA SER A 50 16.00 6.46 -6.58
C SER A 50 17.45 6.80 -6.18
N TYR A 51 18.24 5.81 -5.76
CA TYR A 51 19.63 6.02 -5.30
C TYR A 51 20.68 5.82 -6.39
N CYS A 52 20.46 4.87 -7.31
CA CYS A 52 21.45 4.50 -8.32
C CYS A 52 20.90 4.48 -9.75
N ASN A 53 19.60 4.78 -9.95
CA ASN A 53 18.87 4.66 -11.22
C ASN A 53 18.91 3.25 -11.85
N GLY A 54 19.30 2.22 -11.08
CA GLY A 54 19.23 0.83 -11.51
C GLY A 54 17.78 0.38 -11.69
N GLN A 55 17.53 -0.43 -12.73
CA GLN A 55 16.23 -1.06 -12.97
C GLN A 55 16.15 -2.36 -12.19
N THR A 56 15.79 -2.30 -10.91
CA THR A 56 15.48 -3.49 -10.12
C THR A 56 14.89 -3.07 -8.79
N THR A 57 13.75 -3.64 -8.45
CA THR A 57 13.32 -3.70 -7.06
C THR A 57 12.80 -5.09 -6.78
N VAL A 58 13.52 -5.85 -5.96
CA VAL A 58 12.98 -7.08 -5.39
C VAL A 58 12.22 -6.68 -4.14
N THR A 59 10.91 -6.94 -4.14
CA THR A 59 10.08 -6.71 -2.96
C THR A 59 10.36 -7.78 -1.92
N ARG A 60 11.09 -7.44 -0.86
CA ARG A 60 11.27 -8.34 0.29
C ARG A 60 10.11 -8.14 1.25
N LYS A 61 9.45 -9.23 1.65
CA LYS A 61 8.44 -9.21 2.71
C LYS A 61 9.15 -9.22 4.06
N LYS A 62 9.00 -8.16 4.84
CA LYS A 62 9.53 -8.08 6.21
C LYS A 62 8.47 -7.54 7.17
N PRO A 63 8.54 -7.88 8.47
CA PRO A 63 7.72 -7.21 9.46
C PRO A 63 8.15 -5.74 9.62
N LYS A 64 7.19 -4.83 9.75
CA LYS A 64 7.40 -3.40 10.02
C LYS A 64 6.58 -2.97 11.23
N GLN A 65 7.20 -2.26 12.17
CA GLN A 65 6.47 -1.69 13.30
C GLN A 65 5.89 -0.32 12.94
N HIS A 66 4.63 -0.11 13.30
CA HIS A 66 3.95 1.19 13.21
C HIS A 66 3.46 1.57 14.60
N THR A 67 3.82 2.78 15.06
CA THR A 67 3.36 3.31 16.34
C THR A 67 2.29 4.36 16.10
N GLU A 68 1.14 4.21 16.77
CA GLU A 68 0.06 5.21 16.77
C GLU A 68 -0.35 5.55 18.20
N ILE A 69 -0.72 6.80 18.45
CA ILE A 69 -1.24 7.23 19.75
C ILE A 69 -2.76 7.06 19.74
N VAL A 70 -3.28 6.17 20.59
CA VAL A 70 -4.71 5.91 20.75
C VAL A 70 -5.11 6.24 22.18
N CYS A 71 -6.05 7.19 22.35
CA CYS A 71 -6.51 7.63 23.67
C CYS A 71 -5.36 8.05 24.63
N GLY A 72 -4.29 8.65 24.09
CA GLY A 72 -3.13 9.09 24.86
C GLY A 72 -2.15 7.98 25.26
N LYS A 73 -2.38 6.74 24.81
CA LYS A 73 -1.45 5.62 24.97
C LYS A 73 -0.78 5.29 23.64
N GLU A 74 0.50 4.95 23.69
CA GLU A 74 1.20 4.42 22.52
C GLU A 74 0.73 2.99 22.27
N GLN A 75 0.26 2.75 21.04
CA GLN A 75 -0.04 1.43 20.52
C GLN A 75 1.01 1.10 19.46
N VAL A 76 1.74 0.02 19.67
CA VAL A 76 2.64 -0.55 18.67
C VAL A 76 1.86 -1.61 17.90
N ILE A 77 1.88 -1.53 16.58
CA ILE A 77 1.20 -2.44 15.66
C ILE A 77 2.26 -3.02 14.73
N GLN A 78 2.34 -4.35 14.69
CA GLN A 78 3.23 -5.07 13.80
C GLN A 78 2.54 -5.33 12.47
N ILE A 79 3.07 -4.76 11.39
CA ILE A 79 2.62 -5.01 10.03
C ILE A 79 3.45 -6.18 9.48
N ILE A 80 2.83 -7.35 9.34
CA ILE A 80 3.49 -8.52 8.74
C ILE A 80 3.36 -8.48 7.22
N ASN A 81 4.27 -9.19 6.53
CA ASN A 81 4.32 -9.26 5.07
C ASN A 81 4.42 -7.89 4.36
N TYR A 82 5.00 -6.89 5.03
CA TYR A 82 5.16 -5.55 4.44
C TYR A 82 6.19 -5.59 3.28
N PRO A 83 5.82 -5.07 2.09
CA PRO A 83 6.73 -4.99 0.96
C PRO A 83 7.77 -3.89 1.18
N GLN A 84 9.04 -4.27 1.28
CA GLN A 84 10.16 -3.34 1.33
C GLN A 84 10.92 -3.37 0.00
N ASN A 85 11.21 -2.18 -0.54
CA ASN A 85 11.97 -2.05 -1.77
C ASN A 85 13.45 -2.30 -1.49
N TYR A 86 14.05 -3.21 -2.24
CA TYR A 86 15.47 -3.49 -2.20
C TYR A 86 16.08 -3.38 -3.60
N CYS A 87 17.13 -2.58 -3.71
CA CYS A 87 17.89 -2.44 -4.95
C CYS A 87 19.13 -3.34 -4.91
N GLU A 88 19.21 -4.30 -5.82
CA GLU A 88 20.36 -5.23 -5.93
C GLU A 88 21.64 -4.57 -6.45
N VAL A 89 21.53 -3.40 -7.10
CA VAL A 89 22.69 -2.70 -7.70
C VAL A 89 23.48 -1.90 -6.67
N CYS A 90 22.80 -1.32 -5.68
CA CYS A 90 23.42 -0.46 -4.66
C CYS A 90 23.18 -0.94 -3.23
N ASP A 91 22.57 -2.11 -3.07
CA ASP A 91 22.17 -2.71 -1.79
C ASP A 91 21.29 -1.81 -0.90
N ALA A 92 20.68 -0.77 -1.48
CA ALA A 92 19.81 0.14 -0.75
C ALA A 92 18.47 -0.54 -0.43
N GLU A 93 18.10 -0.57 0.84
CA GLU A 93 16.74 -0.84 1.30
C GLU A 93 16.05 0.48 1.61
N TYR A 94 14.86 0.68 1.05
CA TYR A 94 14.10 1.91 1.28
C TYR A 94 12.61 1.64 1.29
N ASP A 95 11.91 2.48 2.06
CA ASP A 95 10.46 2.50 2.06
C ASP A 95 9.97 3.48 1.00
N ASP A 96 8.89 3.10 0.33
CA ASP A 96 8.13 4.06 -0.46
C ASP A 96 7.32 4.96 0.51
N MET A 97 7.54 6.27 0.38
CA MET A 97 6.91 7.27 1.25
C MET A 97 5.39 7.30 1.05
N ASP A 98 4.92 7.17 -0.19
CA ASP A 98 3.49 7.18 -0.51
C ASP A 98 2.82 5.91 0.02
N VAL A 99 3.47 4.75 -0.13
CA VAL A 99 3.04 3.48 0.48
C VAL A 99 2.88 3.64 1.99
N SER A 100 3.84 4.28 2.66
CA SER A 100 3.80 4.52 4.11
C SER A 100 2.65 5.44 4.54
N ILE A 101 2.36 6.50 3.76
CA ILE A 101 1.25 7.42 4.02
C ILE A 101 -0.09 6.71 3.91
N HIS A 102 -0.28 5.90 2.85
CA HIS A 102 -1.53 5.19 2.62
C HIS A 102 -1.74 4.04 3.60
N LEU A 103 -0.68 3.31 3.96
CA LEU A 103 -0.72 2.29 5.02
C LEU A 103 -1.17 2.90 6.36
N LYS A 104 -0.62 4.06 6.75
CA LYS A 104 -1.03 4.75 7.99
C LYS A 104 -2.53 5.05 8.02
N LYS A 105 -3.14 5.40 6.87
CA LYS A 105 -4.59 5.61 6.78
C LYS A 105 -5.38 4.32 6.96
N LEU A 106 -4.92 3.21 6.38
CA LEU A 106 -5.56 1.89 6.56
C LEU A 106 -5.49 1.41 8.00
N ILE A 107 -4.34 1.56 8.67
CA ILE A 107 -4.18 1.23 10.09
C ILE A 107 -5.18 2.04 10.93
N LYS A 108 -5.36 3.33 10.64
CA LYS A 108 -6.38 4.15 11.32
C LYS A 108 -7.79 3.64 11.12
N PHE A 109 -8.15 3.17 9.92
CA PHE A 109 -9.47 2.56 9.71
C PHE A 109 -9.67 1.32 10.59
N GLU A 110 -8.67 0.45 10.71
CA GLU A 110 -8.77 -0.74 11.57
C GLU A 110 -8.85 -0.40 13.06
N ILE A 111 -8.09 0.60 13.52
CA ILE A 111 -8.19 1.12 14.89
C ILE A 111 -9.61 1.65 15.15
N LEU A 112 -10.13 2.50 14.27
CA LEU A 112 -11.47 3.09 14.42
C LEU A 112 -12.57 2.03 14.37
N LYS A 113 -12.41 1.00 13.53
CA LYS A 113 -13.31 -0.15 13.47
C LYS A 113 -13.30 -0.92 14.79
N SER A 114 -12.13 -1.21 15.34
CA SER A 114 -11.98 -1.94 16.61
C SER A 114 -12.63 -1.18 17.76
N ILE A 115 -12.40 0.15 17.83
CA ILE A 115 -13.05 1.02 18.82
C ILE A 115 -14.57 0.98 18.69
N ARG A 116 -15.10 1.08 17.46
CA ARG A 116 -16.55 1.08 17.20
C ARG A 116 -17.20 -0.26 17.56
N LEU A 117 -16.49 -1.36 17.37
CA LEU A 117 -16.97 -2.71 17.64
C LEU A 117 -16.65 -3.19 19.07
N GLU A 118 -16.07 -2.33 19.91
CA GLU A 118 -15.61 -2.65 21.26
C GLU A 118 -14.65 -3.86 21.31
N GLN A 119 -13.85 -4.01 20.26
CA GLN A 119 -12.85 -5.06 20.12
C GLN A 119 -11.47 -4.56 20.61
N PRO A 120 -10.57 -5.49 21.02
CA PRO A 120 -9.19 -5.12 21.32
C PRO A 120 -8.55 -4.46 20.10
N LEU A 121 -7.68 -3.48 20.36
CA LEU A 121 -6.91 -2.84 19.29
C LEU A 121 -5.99 -3.88 18.63
N PRO A 122 -5.80 -3.81 17.30
CA PRO A 122 -4.93 -4.75 16.61
C PRO A 122 -3.48 -4.55 17.06
N GLU A 123 -2.85 -5.63 17.50
CA GLU A 123 -1.41 -5.68 17.76
C GLU A 123 -0.62 -6.11 16.51
N GLU A 124 -1.28 -6.85 15.62
CA GLU A 124 -0.73 -7.35 14.37
C GLU A 124 -1.72 -7.12 13.22
N LEU A 125 -1.22 -6.73 12.05
CA LEU A 125 -1.98 -6.61 10.81
C LEU A 125 -1.20 -7.22 9.65
N ASP A 126 -1.87 -8.02 8.82
CA ASP A 126 -1.29 -8.52 7.58
C ASP A 126 -1.46 -7.51 6.44
N PHE A 127 -0.36 -7.15 5.78
CA PHE A 127 -0.36 -6.17 4.71
C PHE A 127 -1.22 -6.60 3.50
N GLU A 128 -1.22 -7.88 3.15
CA GLU A 128 -2.02 -8.41 2.03
C GLU A 128 -3.51 -8.40 2.37
N GLU A 129 -3.88 -8.73 3.60
CA GLU A 129 -5.27 -8.64 4.06
C GLU A 129 -5.78 -7.20 4.05
N LEU A 130 -4.93 -6.22 4.40
CA LEU A 130 -5.29 -4.79 4.33
C LEU A 130 -5.59 -4.31 2.90
N LEU A 131 -5.05 -5.00 1.88
CA LEU A 131 -5.22 -4.67 0.47
C LEU A 131 -6.44 -5.35 -0.19
N LYS A 132 -7.12 -6.26 0.51
CA LYS A 132 -8.35 -6.88 0.01
C LYS A 132 -9.49 -5.85 0.02
N MET A 133 -10.14 -5.76 -1.14
CA MET A 133 -11.37 -4.98 -1.35
C MET A 133 -12.57 -5.89 -1.18
#